data_AF-A0A957D2B7-F1
#
_entry.id   AF-A0A957D2B7-F1
#
_cell.length_a   1.000
_cell.length_b   1.000
_cell.length_c   1.000
_cell.angle_alpha   90.00
_cell.angle_beta   90.00
_cell.angle_gamma   90.00
#
_symmetry.space_group_name_H-M   'P 1'
#
loop_
_entity.id
_entity.type
_entity.pdbx_description
1 polymer ?
#
loop_
_entity_poly.entity_id
_entity_poly.type
_entity_poly.pdbx_seq_one_letter_code
_entity_poly.pdbx_strand_id
1 'polypeptide(L)'
;LETYREAFQMLDDLLAKRNSLKLTYESDIERDPFEGYGRMCKFLDIPPHPATIRYAKTNPYPLATIVSNFEEVQQLLAETPYAWMLKN
;
A
#
# COMPACT_ATOMS: atom_id res chain seq x y z
N LEU A 1 -4.47 -9.72 -13.25
CA LEU A 1 -3.29 -9.04 -12.67
C LEU A 1 -2.64 -8.11 -13.69
N GLU A 2 -2.46 -8.54 -14.94
CA GLU A 2 -1.89 -7.72 -16.02
C GLU A 2 -2.74 -6.49 -16.36
N THR A 3 -4.06 -6.64 -16.44
CA THR A 3 -5.01 -5.54 -16.63
C THR A 3 -4.92 -4.45 -15.56
N TYR A 4 -4.61 -4.81 -14.30
CA TYR A 4 -4.42 -3.83 -13.23
C TYR A 4 -3.11 -3.06 -13.41
N ARG A 5 -2.04 -3.74 -13.83
CA ARG A 5 -0.75 -3.09 -14.12
C ARG A 5 -0.89 -2.09 -15.26
N GLU A 6 -1.56 -2.46 -16.34
CA GLU A 6 -1.85 -1.57 -17.47
C GLU A 6 -2.69 -0.37 -17.04
N ALA A 7 -3.73 -0.58 -16.23
CA ALA A 7 -4.56 0.50 -15.70
C ALA A 7 -3.76 1.47 -14.80
N PHE A 8 -2.87 0.95 -13.94
CA PHE A 8 -2.02 1.79 -13.10
C PHE A 8 -0.96 2.54 -13.91
N GLN A 9 -0.37 1.91 -14.93
CA GLN A 9 0.58 2.58 -15.83
C GLN A 9 -0.12 3.70 -16.61
N MET A 10 -1.31 3.43 -17.15
CA MET A 10 -2.12 4.45 -17.84
C MET A 10 -2.46 5.61 -16.89
N LEU A 11 -2.80 5.31 -15.63
CA LEU A 11 -3.08 6.35 -14.64
C LEU A 11 -1.82 7.19 -14.35
N ASP A 12 -0.66 6.55 -14.18
CA ASP A 12 0.61 7.24 -13.96
C ASP A 12 0.94 8.16 -15.16
N ASP A 13 0.72 7.69 -16.39
CA ASP A 13 0.94 8.50 -17.62
C ASP A 13 -0.01 9.70 -17.70
N LEU A 14 -1.30 9.51 -17.37
CA LEU A 14 -2.31 10.58 -17.35
C LEU A 14 -2.02 11.63 -16.27
N LEU A 15 -1.41 11.23 -15.16
CA LEU A 15 -1.07 12.10 -14.04
C LEU A 15 0.35 12.67 -14.11
N ALA A 16 1.21 12.21 -15.03
CA ALA A 16 2.63 12.60 -15.11
C ALA A 16 2.88 14.12 -15.19
N LYS A 17 1.92 14.89 -15.73
CA LYS A 17 1.99 16.35 -15.84
C LYS A 17 1.11 17.10 -14.84
N ARG A 18 0.52 16.39 -13.88
CA ARG A 18 -0.32 16.95 -12.83
C ARG A 18 0.41 16.90 -11.50
N ASN A 19 0.11 17.86 -10.63
CA ASN A 19 0.51 17.74 -9.24
C ASN A 19 -0.38 16.66 -8.60
N SER A 20 0.14 15.45 -8.45
CA SER A 20 -0.55 14.31 -7.85
C SER A 20 0.28 13.68 -6.75
N LEU A 21 -0.35 13.33 -5.64
CA LEU A 21 0.26 12.58 -4.56
C LEU A 21 -0.10 11.09 -4.68
N LYS A 22 0.92 10.23 -4.82
CA LYS A 22 0.76 8.78 -4.76
C LYS A 22 1.05 8.30 -3.35
N LEU A 23 0.09 7.60 -2.76
CA LEU A 23 0.21 6.96 -1.45
C LEU A 23 -0.19 5.49 -1.56
N THR A 24 0.53 4.61 -0.88
CA THR A 24 0.14 3.21 -0.68
C THR A 24 0.04 2.90 0.80
N TYR A 25 -0.78 1.90 1.15
CA TYR A 25 -0.91 1.51 2.55
C TYR A 25 0.44 1.00 3.08
N GLU A 26 1.07 0.10 2.34
CA GLU A 26 2.26 -0.64 2.75
C GLU A 26 3.50 0.25 2.89
N SER A 27 3.62 1.29 2.06
CA SER A 27 4.80 2.18 2.09
C SER A 27 4.60 3.41 2.96
N ASP A 28 3.37 3.92 3.06
CA ASP A 28 3.12 5.27 3.60
C ASP A 28 2.20 5.31 4.82
N ILE A 29 1.54 4.20 5.17
CA ILE A 29 0.53 4.17 6.24
C ILE A 29 0.76 3.05 7.25
N GLU A 30 1.18 1.85 6.82
CA GLU A 30 1.21 0.65 7.67
C GLU A 30 2.09 0.81 8.91
N ARG A 31 3.29 1.38 8.74
CA ARG A 31 4.25 1.56 9.83
C ARG A 31 3.88 2.72 10.73
N ASP A 32 3.54 3.86 10.14
CA ASP A 32 3.14 5.08 10.85
C ASP A 32 2.15 5.89 10.01
N PRO A 33 0.85 5.86 10.35
CA PRO A 33 -0.18 6.63 9.63
C PRO A 33 0.06 8.15 9.64
N PHE A 34 0.85 8.68 10.57
CA PHE A 34 1.18 10.11 10.61
C PHE A 34 2.12 10.53 9.47
N GLU A 35 2.93 9.62 8.93
CA GLU A 35 3.79 9.91 7.77
C GLU A 35 2.94 10.18 6.52
N GLY A 36 2.00 9.28 6.20
CA GLY A 36 1.03 9.47 5.12
C GLY A 36 0.18 10.73 5.32
N TYR A 37 -0.31 10.97 6.54
CA TYR A 37 -1.05 12.19 6.88
C TYR A 37 -0.24 13.46 6.62
N GLY A 38 1.02 13.51 7.08
CA GLY A 38 1.90 14.66 6.86
C GLY A 38 2.16 14.93 5.38
N ARG A 39 2.34 13.87 4.57
CA ARG A 39 2.48 13.99 3.11
C ARG A 39 1.22 14.58 2.47
N MET A 40 0.03 14.17 2.92
CA MET A 40 -1.25 14.75 2.46
C MET A 40 -1.37 16.22 2.81
N CYS A 41 -1.10 16.60 4.07
CA CYS A 41 -1.14 18.00 4.50
C CYS A 41 -0.21 18.88 3.68
N LYS A 42 1.04 18.43 3.46
CA LYS A 42 2.02 19.12 2.63
C LYS A 42 1.54 19.27 1.18
N PHE A 43 0.95 18.22 0.61
CA PHE A 43 0.46 18.26 -0.77
C PHE A 43 -0.73 19.21 -0.95
N LEU A 44 -1.62 19.27 0.05
CA LEU A 44 -2.79 20.14 0.07
C LEU A 44 -2.49 21.58 0.52
N ASP A 45 -1.24 21.87 0.91
CA ASP A 45 -0.81 23.15 1.48
C ASP A 45 -1.64 23.59 2.71
N ILE A 46 -1.91 22.62 3.61
CA ILE A 46 -2.62 22.85 4.86
C ILE A 46 -1.74 22.51 6.07
N PRO A 47 -1.87 23.24 7.19
CA PRO A 47 -1.14 22.89 8.40
C PRO A 47 -1.68 21.57 8.99
N PRO A 48 -0.79 20.67 9.44
CA PRO A 48 -1.21 19.46 10.14
C PRO A 48 -1.86 19.83 11.46
N HIS A 49 -2.95 19.13 11.79
CA HIS A 49 -3.65 19.24 13.05
C HIS A 49 -3.48 17.93 13.83
N PRO A 50 -3.59 17.96 15.18
CA PRO A 50 -3.61 16.73 15.97
C PRO A 50 -4.72 15.80 15.49
N ALA A 51 -4.32 14.60 15.05
CA ALA A 51 -5.23 13.58 14.55
C ALA A 51 -5.14 12.32 15.42
N THR A 52 -6.27 11.63 15.60
CA THR A 52 -6.33 10.36 16.34
C THR A 52 -6.52 9.21 15.36
N ILE A 53 -5.63 8.22 15.42
CA ILE A 53 -5.75 7.00 14.60
C ILE A 53 -6.94 6.19 15.11
N ARG A 54 -7.97 6.05 14.29
CA ARG A 54 -9.19 5.29 14.63
C ARG A 54 -9.13 3.82 14.24
N TYR A 55 -8.42 3.51 13.15
CA TYR A 55 -8.38 2.18 12.56
C TYR A 55 -6.95 1.69 12.49
N ALA A 56 -6.78 0.40 12.77
CA ALA A 56 -5.52 -0.31 12.65
C ALA A 56 -5.76 -1.66 11.96
N LYS A 57 -4.69 -2.29 11.48
CA LYS A 57 -4.73 -3.63 10.89
C LYS A 57 -5.35 -4.61 11.89
N THR A 58 -6.47 -5.21 11.51
CA THR A 58 -7.21 -6.16 12.37
C THR A 58 -6.63 -7.56 12.37
N ASN A 59 -5.79 -7.87 11.37
CA ASN A 59 -5.14 -9.15 11.22
C ASN A 59 -3.61 -9.00 11.31
N PRO A 60 -3.06 -8.94 12.53
CA PRO A 60 -1.62 -8.75 12.75
C PRO A 60 -0.81 -10.05 12.70
N TYR A 61 -1.46 -11.20 12.48
CA TYR A 61 -0.77 -12.48 12.47
C TYR A 61 -0.04 -12.74 11.14
N PRO A 62 1.07 -13.49 11.16
CA PRO A 62 1.78 -13.86 9.94
C PRO A 62 0.84 -14.56 8.96
N LEU A 63 0.93 -14.25 7.66
CA LEU A 63 0.01 -14.83 6.67
C LEU A 63 0.00 -16.36 6.68
N ALA A 64 1.12 -16.99 7.05
CA ALA A 64 1.26 -18.43 7.21
C ALA A 64 0.30 -19.04 8.24
N THR A 65 -0.18 -18.27 9.22
CA THR A 65 -1.13 -18.75 10.23
C THR A 65 -2.59 -18.59 9.80
N ILE A 66 -2.86 -17.83 8.75
CA ILE A 66 -4.22 -17.50 8.28
C ILE A 66 -4.55 -18.25 6.98
N VAL A 67 -3.57 -18.39 6.09
CA VAL A 67 -3.73 -19.04 4.79
C VAL A 67 -3.49 -20.54 4.92
N SER A 68 -4.53 -21.35 4.73
CA SER A 68 -4.46 -22.81 4.91
C SER A 68 -3.51 -23.51 3.93
N ASN A 69 -3.31 -22.94 2.73
CA ASN A 69 -2.41 -23.45 1.69
C ASN A 69 -1.21 -22.51 1.45
N PHE A 70 -0.68 -21.91 2.52
CA PHE A 70 0.38 -20.88 2.43
C PHE A 70 1.58 -21.31 1.57
N GLU A 71 2.04 -22.55 1.69
CA GLU A 71 3.18 -23.08 0.96
C GLU A 71 2.95 -23.11 -0.56
N GLU A 72 1.74 -23.50 -0.99
CA GLU A 72 1.33 -23.50 -2.41
C GLU A 72 1.28 -22.07 -2.95
N VAL A 73 0.67 -21.16 -2.18
CA VAL A 73 0.61 -19.73 -2.54
C VAL A 73 2.01 -19.13 -2.63
N GLN A 74 2.91 -19.52 -1.73
CA GLN A 74 4.30 -19.08 -1.74
C GLN A 74 5.04 -19.51 -3.00
N GLN A 75 4.91 -20.77 -3.40
CA GLN A 75 5.53 -21.28 -4.62
C GLN A 75 4.98 -20.58 -5.87
N LEU A 76 3.67 -20.36 -5.93
CA LEU A 76 3.03 -19.69 -7.07
C LEU A 76 3.41 -18.21 -7.19
N LEU A 77 3.62 -17.51 -6.06
CA LEU A 77 3.95 -16.09 -6.06
C LEU A 77 5.45 -15.78 -6.17
N ALA A 78 6.33 -16.74 -5.86
CA ALA A 78 7.78 -16.53 -5.75
C ALA A 78 8.39 -15.84 -6.99
N GLU A 79 8.01 -16.28 -8.19
CA GLU A 79 8.52 -15.76 -9.47
C GLU A 79 7.68 -14.59 -10.03
N THR A 80 6.75 -14.06 -9.23
CA THR A 80 5.89 -12.95 -9.62
C THR A 80 6.34 -11.65 -8.94
N PRO A 81 6.03 -10.48 -9.52
CA PRO A 81 6.24 -9.19 -8.85
C PRO A 81 5.45 -9.00 -7.55
N TYR A 82 4.64 -9.98 -7.14
CA TYR A 82 3.83 -9.97 -5.94
C TYR A 82 4.41 -10.84 -4.81
N ALA A 83 5.59 -11.45 -5.00
CA ALA A 83 6.26 -12.26 -3.98
C ALA A 83 6.43 -11.53 -2.62
N TRP A 84 6.56 -10.20 -2.66
CA TRP A 84 6.66 -9.37 -1.47
C TRP A 84 5.42 -9.44 -0.56
N MET A 85 4.24 -9.77 -1.09
CA MET A 85 2.99 -9.82 -0.32
C MET A 85 3.00 -10.89 0.78
N LEU A 86 3.87 -11.89 0.67
CA LEU A 86 4.02 -12.97 1.65
C LEU A 86 5.05 -12.66 2.74
N LYS A 87 5.75 -11.52 2.65
CA LYS A 87 6.71 -11.06 3.64
C LYS A 87 5.99 -10.20 4.68
N ASN A 88 5.11 -10.80 5.47
CA ASN A 88 4.41 -10.17 6.58
C ASN A 88 4.25 -11.14 7.75
#